data_AF-A0A2N3CLT3-F1
#
_entry.id   AF-A0A2N3CLT3-F1
#
_cell.length_a   1.000
_cell.length_b   1.000
_cell.length_c   1.000
_cell.angle_alpha   90.00
_cell.angle_beta   90.00
_cell.angle_gamma   90.00
#
_symmetry.space_group_name_H-M   'P 1'
#
loop_
_entity.id
_entity.type
_entity.pdbx_description
1 polymer ?
#
loop_
_entity_poly.entity_id
_entity_poly.type
_entity_poly.pdbx_seq_one_letter_code
_entity_poly.pdbx_strand_id
1 'polypeptide(L)'
;SREHAPWALKDFGIRCVIAPSFADIFFNNCFKNGILPVVLPEAQVRALMDDATKGENARLTVDLEAQTITAPDGTAYRFEIDPHHKHCLIEGLDDIGQTLQQASAIDAFEARMRTSTPWL
;
A
#
# COMPACT_ATOMS: atom_id res chain seq x y z
N SER A 1 -7.87 -16.73 -15.85
CA SER A 1 -6.55 -16.09 -15.80
C SER A 1 -6.33 -15.58 -14.38
N ARG A 2 -5.09 -15.52 -13.91
CA ARG A 2 -4.69 -15.49 -12.48
C ARG A 2 -4.94 -14.13 -11.80
N GLU A 3 -6.21 -13.80 -11.55
CA GLU A 3 -6.64 -12.52 -10.94
C GLU A 3 -7.11 -12.66 -9.47
N HIS A 4 -7.09 -13.88 -8.91
CA HIS A 4 -7.64 -14.12 -7.55
C HIS A 4 -6.63 -13.94 -6.41
N ALA A 5 -5.33 -13.90 -6.69
CA ALA A 5 -4.30 -13.83 -5.65
C ALA A 5 -4.32 -12.52 -4.81
N PRO A 6 -4.60 -11.34 -5.37
CA PRO A 6 -4.60 -10.09 -4.59
C PRO A 6 -5.81 -9.96 -3.65
N TRP A 7 -6.98 -10.50 -4.05
CA TRP A 7 -8.20 -10.42 -3.23
C TRP A 7 -8.13 -11.25 -1.96
N ALA A 8 -7.53 -12.44 -1.99
CA ALA A 8 -7.36 -13.27 -0.79
C ALA A 8 -6.45 -12.63 0.26
N LEU A 9 -5.47 -11.81 -0.15
CA LEU A 9 -4.55 -11.10 0.76
C LEU A 9 -5.22 -9.88 1.42
N LYS A 10 -6.07 -9.16 0.67
CA LYS A 10 -6.84 -8.01 1.19
C LYS A 10 -7.91 -8.47 2.21
N ASP A 11 -8.59 -9.60 1.95
CA ASP A 11 -9.50 -10.26 2.91
C ASP A 11 -8.78 -10.79 4.16
N PHE A 12 -7.50 -11.17 4.05
CA PHE A 12 -6.67 -11.61 5.18
C PHE A 12 -6.17 -10.47 6.08
N GLY A 13 -6.36 -9.20 5.68
CA GLY A 13 -5.85 -8.05 6.41
C GLY A 13 -4.32 -7.84 6.28
N ILE A 14 -3.69 -8.43 5.27
CA ILE A 14 -2.25 -8.28 5.03
C ILE A 14 -1.99 -6.92 4.40
N ARG A 15 -1.30 -6.04 5.13
CA ARG A 15 -0.97 -4.67 4.68
C ARG A 15 0.44 -4.49 4.15
N CYS A 16 1.34 -5.43 4.43
CA CYS A 16 2.75 -5.33 4.08
C CYS A 16 3.31 -6.71 3.74
N VAL A 17 4.17 -6.78 2.73
CA VAL A 17 4.91 -7.98 2.34
C VAL A 17 6.39 -7.64 2.29
N ILE A 18 7.22 -8.41 2.98
CA ILE A 18 8.66 -8.18 3.07
C ILE A 18 9.36 -9.32 2.33
N ALA A 19 10.22 -9.01 1.35
CA ALA A 19 10.95 -10.01 0.57
C ALA A 19 12.30 -9.46 0.07
N PRO A 20 13.26 -10.32 -0.31
CA PRO A 20 14.51 -9.85 -0.90
C PRO A 20 14.36 -9.32 -2.32
N SER A 21 13.32 -9.73 -3.02
CA SER A 21 12.97 -9.24 -4.35
C SER A 21 11.51 -9.55 -4.68
N PHE A 22 10.94 -8.81 -5.62
CA PHE A 22 9.61 -9.05 -6.15
C PHE A 22 9.66 -9.10 -7.68
N ALA A 23 8.79 -9.90 -8.28
CA ALA A 23 8.55 -9.83 -9.71
C ALA A 23 7.78 -8.54 -10.03
N ASP A 24 8.08 -7.89 -11.16
CA ASP A 24 7.53 -6.58 -11.54
C ASP A 24 5.99 -6.54 -11.52
N ILE A 25 5.37 -7.63 -12.01
CA ILE A 25 3.91 -7.78 -12.04
C ILE A 25 3.34 -7.83 -10.62
N PHE A 26 3.98 -8.58 -9.72
CA PHE A 26 3.53 -8.70 -8.33
C PHE A 26 3.72 -7.39 -7.58
N PHE A 27 4.85 -6.72 -7.79
CA PHE A 27 5.15 -5.42 -7.22
C PHE A 27 4.08 -4.40 -7.58
N ASN A 28 3.76 -4.27 -8.88
CA ASN A 28 2.72 -3.34 -9.35
C ASN A 28 1.32 -3.71 -8.81
N ASN A 29 1.00 -5.00 -8.74
CA ASN A 29 -0.27 -5.45 -8.16
C ASN A 29 -0.38 -5.14 -6.66
N CYS A 30 0.72 -5.15 -5.90
CA CYS A 30 0.68 -4.80 -4.48
C CYS A 30 0.22 -3.35 -4.29
N PHE A 31 0.80 -2.40 -5.02
CA PHE A 31 0.41 -1.00 -4.93
C PHE A 31 -1.05 -0.77 -5.31
N LYS A 32 -1.52 -1.41 -6.39
CA LYS A 32 -2.93 -1.34 -6.83
C LYS A 32 -3.91 -1.89 -5.81
N ASN A 33 -3.47 -2.75 -4.90
CA ASN A 33 -4.33 -3.36 -3.88
C ASN A 33 -4.11 -2.76 -2.48
N GLY A 34 -3.29 -1.71 -2.35
CA GLY A 34 -2.98 -1.07 -1.06
C GLY A 34 -2.07 -1.91 -0.16
N ILE A 35 -1.29 -2.82 -0.74
CA ILE A 35 -0.30 -3.64 -0.03
C ILE A 35 1.07 -2.98 -0.22
N LEU A 36 1.83 -2.78 0.85
CA LEU A 36 3.19 -2.26 0.80
C LEU A 36 4.21 -3.40 0.56
N PRO A 37 4.84 -3.49 -0.62
CA PRO A 37 5.98 -4.38 -0.82
C PRO A 37 7.26 -3.71 -0.30
N VAL A 38 7.94 -4.35 0.64
CA VAL A 38 9.21 -3.89 1.20
C VAL A 38 10.35 -4.80 0.76
N VAL A 39 11.34 -4.21 0.12
CA VAL A 39 12.56 -4.91 -0.32
C VAL A 39 13.65 -4.72 0.72
N LEU A 40 14.16 -5.82 1.27
CA LEU A 40 15.29 -5.82 2.21
C LEU A 40 16.34 -6.85 1.80
N PRO A 41 17.62 -6.68 2.17
CA PRO A 41 18.63 -7.71 1.95
C PRO A 41 18.22 -9.07 2.54
N GLU A 42 18.56 -10.17 1.87
CA GLU A 42 18.19 -11.53 2.27
C GLU A 42 18.56 -11.86 3.73
N ALA A 43 19.71 -11.38 4.20
CA ALA A 43 20.13 -11.55 5.58
C ALA A 43 19.16 -10.91 6.60
N GLN A 44 18.60 -9.73 6.27
CA GLN A 44 17.63 -9.03 7.12
C GLN A 44 16.27 -9.71 7.05
N VAL A 45 15.83 -10.12 5.86
CA VAL A 45 14.58 -10.88 5.70
C VAL A 45 14.63 -12.18 6.52
N ARG A 46 15.77 -12.89 6.49
CA ARG A 46 15.96 -14.11 7.28
C ARG A 46 15.93 -13.84 8.78
N ALA A 47 16.53 -12.73 9.24
CA ALA A 47 16.47 -12.33 10.65
C ALA A 47 15.02 -12.04 11.07
N LEU A 48 14.28 -11.27 10.27
CA LEU A 48 12.86 -10.98 10.52
C LEU A 48 11.99 -12.24 10.51
N MET A 49 12.28 -13.20 9.63
CA MET A 49 11.60 -14.51 9.62
C MET A 49 11.89 -15.31 10.89
N ASP A 50 13.14 -15.31 11.36
CA ASP A 50 13.53 -15.97 12.61
C ASP A 50 12.89 -15.29 13.84
N ASP A 51 12.75 -13.97 13.83
CA ASP A 51 12.00 -13.27 14.87
C ASP A 51 10.50 -13.59 14.83
N ALA A 52 9.93 -13.73 13.64
CA ALA A 52 8.53 -14.12 13.48
C ALA A 52 8.24 -15.54 13.97
N THR A 53 9.22 -16.46 13.98
CA THR A 53 9.04 -17.83 14.50
C THR A 53 9.16 -17.92 16.02
N LYS A 54 9.64 -16.88 16.72
CA LYS A 54 9.83 -16.85 18.18
C LYS A 54 8.53 -16.75 19.00
N GLY A 55 7.35 -16.76 18.37
CA GLY A 55 6.05 -16.95 19.02
C GLY A 55 5.11 -15.73 18.98
N GLU A 56 4.00 -15.82 19.72
CA GLU A 56 2.82 -14.92 19.67
C GLU A 56 3.08 -13.42 19.89
N ASN A 57 4.26 -13.03 20.38
CA ASN A 57 4.61 -11.63 20.64
C ASN A 57 5.56 -11.00 19.60
N ALA A 58 5.83 -11.69 18.49
CA ALA A 58 6.64 -11.16 17.39
C ALA A 58 5.88 -10.09 16.58
N ARG A 59 5.64 -8.94 17.21
CA ARG A 59 4.99 -7.79 16.57
C ARG A 59 6.02 -6.99 15.79
N LEU A 60 5.89 -7.02 14.47
CA LEU A 60 6.64 -6.16 13.56
C LEU A 60 5.86 -4.87 13.33
N THR A 61 6.53 -3.73 13.56
CA THR A 61 5.94 -2.41 13.29
C THR A 61 6.56 -1.85 12.02
N VAL A 62 5.73 -1.53 11.03
CA VAL A 62 6.19 -0.93 9.77
C VAL A 62 5.72 0.51 9.73
N ASP A 63 6.67 1.43 9.67
CA ASP A 63 6.45 2.87 9.50
C ASP A 63 6.80 3.28 8.07
N LEU A 64 5.77 3.64 7.30
CA LEU A 64 5.93 4.07 5.91
C LEU A 64 6.47 5.50 5.80
N GLU A 65 6.15 6.38 6.76
CA GLU A 65 6.63 7.76 6.78
C GLU A 65 8.13 7.80 7.06
N ALA A 66 8.57 7.09 8.09
CA ALA A 66 9.96 6.92 8.48
C ALA A 66 10.71 5.87 7.65
N GLN A 67 10.00 5.13 6.78
CA GLN A 67 10.54 4.04 5.95
C GLN A 67 11.35 3.01 6.78
N THR A 68 10.80 2.63 7.94
CA THR A 68 11.50 1.82 8.93
C THR A 68 10.60 0.66 9.38
N ILE A 69 11.20 -0.51 9.52
CA ILE A 69 10.60 -1.70 10.12
C ILE A 69 11.24 -1.91 11.48
N THR A 70 10.45 -1.95 12.54
CA THR A 70 10.90 -2.20 13.90
C THR A 70 10.53 -3.63 14.29
N ALA A 71 11.55 -4.41 14.61
CA ALA A 71 11.44 -5.76 15.14
C ALA A 71 11.07 -5.75 16.63
N PRO A 72 10.52 -6.85 17.16
CA PRO A 72 10.09 -6.93 18.56
C PRO A 72 11.26 -6.79 19.56
N ASP A 73 12.49 -7.04 19.12
CA ASP A 73 13.72 -6.83 19.88
C ASP A 73 14.18 -5.36 19.93
N GLY A 74 13.50 -4.47 19.19
CA GLY A 74 13.85 -3.06 19.03
C GLY A 74 14.78 -2.77 17.86
N THR A 75 15.18 -3.78 17.08
CA THR A 75 16.02 -3.59 15.90
C THR A 75 15.24 -2.89 14.80
N ALA A 76 15.82 -1.81 14.26
CA ALA A 76 15.21 -1.03 13.19
C ALA A 76 15.90 -1.30 11.85
N TYR A 77 15.12 -1.71 10.86
CA TYR A 77 15.55 -1.92 9.47
C TYR A 77 14.99 -0.82 8.59
N ARG A 78 15.86 -0.08 7.91
CA ARG A 78 15.43 0.93 6.95
C ARG A 78 15.21 0.28 5.59
N PHE A 79 14.10 0.61 4.96
CA PHE A 79 13.82 0.24 3.57
C PHE A 79 13.70 1.49 2.69
N GLU A 80 13.82 1.30 1.38
CA GLU A 80 13.61 2.37 0.41
C GLU A 80 12.36 2.08 -0.40
N ILE A 81 11.59 3.13 -0.67
CA ILE A 81 10.41 3.10 -1.52
C ILE A 81 10.37 4.37 -2.34
N ASP A 82 9.92 4.25 -3.59
CA ASP A 82 9.73 5.39 -4.47
C ASP A 82 8.72 6.40 -3.87
N PRO A 83 9.02 7.72 -3.88
CA PRO A 83 8.13 8.73 -3.31
C PRO A 83 6.72 8.73 -3.91
N HIS A 84 6.57 8.41 -5.20
CA HIS A 84 5.28 8.33 -5.87
C HIS A 84 4.44 7.18 -5.30
N HIS A 85 5.04 6.00 -5.19
CA HIS A 85 4.38 4.84 -4.58
C HIS A 85 4.06 5.04 -3.10
N LYS A 86 4.96 5.71 -2.36
CA LYS A 86 4.74 6.09 -0.96
C LYS A 86 3.49 6.98 -0.83
N HIS A 87 3.36 7.99 -1.68
CA HIS A 87 2.22 8.89 -1.65
C HIS A 87 0.90 8.16 -1.94
N CYS A 88 0.88 7.28 -2.95
CA CYS A 88 -0.31 6.47 -3.26
C CYS A 88 -0.77 5.60 -2.09
N LEU A 89 0.19 5.01 -1.34
CA LEU A 89 -0.11 4.16 -0.18
C LEU A 89 -0.54 4.95 1.06
N ILE A 90 0.07 6.11 1.33
CA ILE A 90 -0.26 6.96 2.49
C ILE A 90 -1.66 7.57 2.35
N GLU A 91 -1.96 8.09 1.18
CA GLU A 91 -3.26 8.73 0.91
C GLU A 91 -4.39 7.70 0.74
N GLY A 92 -4.08 6.40 0.76
CA GLY A 92 -5.05 5.33 0.52
C GLY A 92 -5.76 5.49 -0.82
N LEU A 93 -5.07 6.07 -1.81
CA LEU A 93 -5.55 6.35 -3.16
C LEU A 93 -5.65 5.04 -3.96
N ASP A 94 -6.53 4.13 -3.54
CA ASP A 94 -7.34 3.36 -4.47
C ASP A 94 -8.04 4.42 -5.37
N ASP A 95 -8.08 4.26 -6.70
CA ASP A 95 -8.55 5.19 -7.74
C ASP A 95 -9.80 6.08 -7.43
N ILE A 96 -10.57 5.75 -6.41
CA ILE A 96 -11.72 6.48 -5.86
C ILE A 96 -11.32 7.81 -5.20
N GLY A 97 -10.17 7.90 -4.53
CA GLY A 97 -9.74 9.15 -3.86
C GLY A 97 -9.31 10.25 -4.84
N GLN A 98 -8.68 9.89 -5.98
CA GLN A 98 -8.41 10.83 -7.06
C GLN A 98 -9.70 11.34 -7.72
N THR A 99 -10.69 10.45 -7.87
CA THR A 99 -12.02 10.83 -8.38
C THR A 99 -12.74 11.78 -7.41
N LEU A 100 -12.60 11.59 -6.09
CA LEU A 100 -13.16 12.47 -5.07
C LEU A 100 -12.50 13.86 -5.04
N GLN A 101 -11.22 13.99 -5.37
CA GLN A 101 -10.60 15.31 -5.57
C GLN A 101 -11.21 16.06 -6.77
N GLN A 102 -11.75 15.34 -7.76
CA GLN A 102 -12.49 15.91 -8.89
C GLN A 102 -14.00 16.05 -8.63
N ALA A 103 -14.54 15.59 -7.50
CA ALA A 103 -15.96 15.74 -7.18
C ALA A 103 -16.40 17.22 -7.18
N SER A 104 -15.54 18.11 -6.68
CA SER A 104 -15.77 19.57 -6.74
C SER A 104 -15.83 20.12 -8.17
N ALA A 105 -15.09 19.53 -9.11
CA ALA A 105 -15.11 19.91 -10.52
C ALA A 105 -16.36 19.36 -11.23
N ILE A 106 -16.86 18.19 -10.80
CA ILE A 106 -18.12 17.61 -11.28
C ILE A 106 -19.30 18.45 -10.77
N ASP A 107 -19.34 18.80 -9.48
CA ASP A 107 -20.37 19.66 -8.90
C ASP A 107 -20.43 21.03 -9.60
N ALA A 108 -19.27 21.62 -9.88
CA ALA A 108 -19.18 22.89 -10.60
C ALA A 108 -19.64 22.78 -12.07
N PHE A 109 -19.42 21.63 -12.71
CA PHE A 109 -19.91 21.36 -14.05
C PHE A 109 -21.43 21.13 -14.07
N GLU A 110 -21.98 20.33 -13.16
CA GLU A 110 -23.43 20.09 -13.05
C GLU A 110 -24.20 21.37 -12.72
N ALA A 111 -23.68 22.21 -11.82
CA ALA A 111 -24.30 23.50 -11.50
C ALA A 111 -24.34 24.44 -12.71
N ARG A 112 -23.26 24.45 -13.53
CA ARG A 112 -23.24 25.18 -14.80
C ARG A 112 -24.22 24.60 -15.81
N MET A 113 -24.32 23.27 -15.91
CA MET A 113 -25.21 22.58 -16.85
C MET A 113 -26.69 22.83 -16.53
N ARG A 114 -27.09 22.78 -15.25
CA ARG A 114 -28.47 23.13 -14.81
C ARG A 114 -28.85 24.57 -15.14
N THR A 115 -27.87 25.47 -15.26
CA THR A 115 -28.11 26.88 -15.58
C THR A 115 -28.17 27.11 -17.09
N SER A 116 -27.43 26.33 -17.89
CA SER A 116 -27.35 26.50 -19.36
C SER A 116 -28.31 25.65 -20.18
N THR A 117 -28.88 24.58 -19.59
CA THR A 117 -29.88 23.72 -20.24
C THR A 117 -31.10 23.48 -19.35
N PRO A 118 -32.07 24.42 -19.29
CA PRO A 118 -33.22 24.34 -18.39
C PRO A 118 -34.32 23.34 -18.81
N TRP A 119 -34.12 22.54 -19.88
CA TRP A 119 -35.10 21.59 -20.42
C TRP A 119 -34.67 20.12 -20.32
N LEU A 120 -33.74 19.82 -19.41
CA LEU A 120 -33.32 18.47 -19.03
C LEU A 120 -33.75 18.18 -17.59
#